data_AF-A0AAC9XLL4-F1
#
_entry.id   AF-A0AAC9XLL4-F1
#
_cell.length_a   1.000
_cell.length_b   1.000
_cell.length_c   1.000
_cell.angle_alpha   90.00
_cell.angle_beta   90.00
_cell.angle_gamma   90.00
#
_symmetry.space_group_name_H-M   'P 1'
#
loop_
_entity.id
_entity.type
_entity.pdbx_description
1 polymer ?
#
loop_
_entity_poly.entity_id
_entity_poly.type
_entity_poly.pdbx_seq_one_letter_code
_entity_poly.pdbx_strand_id
1 'polypeptide(L)'
;MLVSFEINIQQKNDIPKDIEDIFKKGTNLLGVRMELMLYLGKQVVHGVNHAYISRNEPSVLNPLPYYELIIININETGKTCIVRRETILESSASPIGGIICSKEDEAPIRIINSTEANNLLKLFSKGMYNVLGLDYEAELYLAHQIVQGCNYYYLTQASNIESKTKSIKLVVMNLFIDEVKVVEIKDIL
;
A
#
# COMPACT_ATOMS: atom_id res chain seq x y z
N MET A 1 -8.83 11.73 23.52
CA MET A 1 -9.03 10.51 22.71
C MET A 1 -8.40 10.77 21.35
N LEU A 2 -7.40 9.99 20.96
CA LEU A 2 -6.93 9.97 19.57
C LEU A 2 -8.02 9.29 18.75
N VAL A 3 -8.67 10.03 17.85
CA VAL A 3 -9.64 9.46 16.90
C VAL A 3 -8.86 8.56 15.95
N SER A 4 -9.27 7.31 15.72
CA SER A 4 -8.62 6.42 14.75
C SER A 4 -8.91 6.85 13.32
N PHE A 5 -8.17 6.34 12.34
CA PHE A 5 -8.53 6.54 10.93
C PHE A 5 -9.86 5.83 10.60
N GLU A 6 -10.75 6.55 9.93
CA GLU A 6 -11.87 5.98 9.20
C GLU A 6 -11.33 5.49 7.85
N ILE A 7 -11.09 4.18 7.75
CA ILE A 7 -10.55 3.56 6.54
C ILE A 7 -11.66 3.34 5.52
N ASN A 8 -11.49 3.98 4.37
CA ASN A 8 -12.35 3.85 3.19
C ASN A 8 -11.45 3.86 1.95
N ILE A 9 -11.06 2.67 1.52
CA ILE A 9 -10.06 2.50 0.48
C ILE A 9 -10.63 2.87 -0.89
N GLN A 10 -9.87 3.64 -1.65
CA GLN A 10 -10.18 3.95 -3.04
C GLN A 10 -8.97 3.68 -3.92
N GLN A 11 -9.21 2.87 -4.95
CA GLN A 11 -8.25 2.51 -5.97
C GLN A 11 -7.97 3.72 -6.87
N LYS A 12 -6.74 3.82 -7.40
CA LYS A 12 -6.23 4.99 -8.15
C LYS A 12 -7.21 5.60 -9.17
N ASN A 13 -7.98 4.79 -9.88
CA ASN A 13 -8.91 5.27 -10.92
C ASN A 13 -10.25 5.78 -10.36
N ASP A 14 -10.54 5.51 -9.09
CA ASP A 14 -11.79 5.83 -8.40
C ASP A 14 -11.60 6.92 -7.32
N ILE A 15 -10.38 7.46 -7.18
CA ILE A 15 -10.09 8.53 -6.20
C ILE A 15 -10.76 9.83 -6.67
N PRO A 16 -11.63 10.46 -5.87
CA PRO A 16 -12.22 11.76 -6.18
C PRO A 16 -11.16 12.83 -6.40
N LYS A 17 -11.43 13.72 -7.36
CA LYS A 17 -10.48 14.76 -7.78
C LYS A 17 -10.04 15.68 -6.64
N ASP A 18 -10.95 16.03 -5.72
CA ASP A 18 -10.62 16.84 -4.54
C ASP A 18 -9.63 16.12 -3.61
N ILE A 19 -9.77 14.81 -3.45
CA ILE A 19 -8.85 13.96 -2.67
C ILE A 19 -7.49 13.81 -3.37
N GLU A 20 -7.49 13.68 -4.69
CA GLU A 20 -6.27 13.66 -5.51
C GLU A 20 -5.53 15.01 -5.48
N ASP A 21 -6.28 16.13 -5.52
CA ASP A 21 -5.72 17.49 -5.48
C ASP A 21 -5.01 17.78 -4.15
N ILE A 22 -5.49 17.21 -3.03
CA ILE A 22 -4.80 17.29 -1.73
C ILE A 22 -3.43 16.61 -1.82
N PHE A 23 -3.38 15.41 -2.40
CA PHE A 23 -2.13 14.68 -2.62
C PHE A 23 -1.16 15.53 -3.46
N LYS A 24 -1.60 15.98 -4.65
CA LYS A 24 -0.78 16.81 -5.56
C LYS A 24 -0.25 18.08 -4.90
N LYS A 25 -1.08 18.79 -4.11
CA LYS A 25 -0.67 19.99 -3.38
C LYS A 25 0.34 19.68 -2.27
N GLY A 26 0.17 18.57 -1.57
CA GLY A 26 1.07 18.15 -0.50
C GLY A 26 2.41 17.63 -0.99
N THR A 27 2.44 16.96 -2.14
CA THR A 27 3.59 16.18 -2.62
C THR A 27 4.30 16.76 -3.85
N ASN A 28 4.21 18.08 -4.08
CA ASN A 28 4.92 18.75 -5.17
C ASN A 28 6.43 18.88 -4.85
N LEU A 29 7.14 17.74 -4.86
CA LEU A 29 8.56 17.63 -4.54
C LEU A 29 9.37 17.39 -5.81
N LEU A 30 10.52 18.08 -5.92
CA LEU A 30 11.46 17.86 -7.03
C LEU A 30 12.34 16.64 -6.78
N GLY A 31 12.74 15.95 -7.86
CA GLY A 31 13.70 14.84 -7.81
C GLY A 31 13.11 13.47 -7.52
N VAL A 32 11.78 13.36 -7.42
CA VAL A 32 11.07 12.09 -7.27
C VAL A 32 9.77 12.13 -8.05
N ARG A 33 9.50 11.10 -8.86
CA ARG A 33 8.19 10.88 -9.47
C ARG A 33 7.34 10.14 -8.46
N MET A 34 6.33 10.81 -7.92
CA MET A 34 5.39 10.23 -6.96
C MET A 34 4.09 9.88 -7.69
N GLU A 35 3.70 8.61 -7.60
CA GLU A 35 2.53 8.05 -8.25
C GLU A 35 1.54 7.66 -7.15
N LEU A 36 0.37 8.30 -7.11
CA LEU A 36 -0.69 7.95 -6.17
C LEU A 36 -1.26 6.57 -6.53
N MET A 37 -1.22 5.62 -5.59
CA MET A 37 -1.68 4.24 -5.79
C MET A 37 -3.03 3.99 -5.11
N LEU A 38 -3.18 4.51 -3.89
CA LEU A 38 -4.33 4.23 -3.05
C LEU A 38 -4.63 5.42 -2.13
N TYR A 39 -5.90 5.76 -1.98
CA TYR A 39 -6.37 6.54 -0.85
C TYR A 39 -6.89 5.58 0.23
N LEU A 40 -6.47 5.76 1.48
CA LEU A 40 -6.77 4.83 2.57
C LEU A 40 -7.95 5.28 3.42
N GLY A 41 -8.13 6.59 3.58
CA GLY A 41 -9.16 7.14 4.47
C GLY A 41 -8.74 8.43 5.15
N LYS A 42 -9.52 8.82 6.16
CA LYS A 42 -9.38 10.11 6.85
C LYS A 42 -9.42 9.99 8.36
N GLN A 43 -8.91 11.01 9.04
CA GLN A 43 -8.97 11.13 10.49
C GLN A 43 -9.20 12.60 10.85
N VAL A 44 -10.26 12.87 11.62
CA VAL A 44 -10.60 14.23 12.08
C VAL A 44 -9.73 14.59 13.28
N VAL A 45 -9.01 15.71 13.16
CA VAL A 45 -8.08 16.27 14.16
C VAL A 45 -8.26 17.80 14.19
N HIS A 46 -7.21 18.58 14.44
CA HIS A 46 -7.19 20.01 14.09
C HIS A 46 -7.12 20.17 12.57
N GLY A 47 -8.27 20.02 11.91
CA GLY A 47 -8.37 19.79 10.48
C GLY A 47 -8.66 18.33 10.14
N VAL A 48 -8.26 17.87 8.96
CA VAL A 48 -8.50 16.50 8.50
C VAL A 48 -7.20 15.92 7.95
N ASN A 49 -6.75 14.81 8.54
CA ASN A 49 -5.68 13.99 8.00
C ASN A 49 -6.25 13.08 6.90
N HIS A 50 -5.58 13.01 5.77
CA HIS A 50 -5.85 12.11 4.65
C HIS A 50 -4.64 11.19 4.47
N ALA A 51 -4.87 9.88 4.46
CA ALA A 51 -3.81 8.88 4.32
C ALA A 51 -3.79 8.30 2.90
N TYR A 52 -2.59 8.16 2.35
CA TYR A 52 -2.34 7.73 0.99
C TYR A 52 -1.20 6.73 0.94
N ILE A 53 -1.20 5.92 -0.11
CA ILE A 53 -0.07 5.10 -0.53
C ILE A 53 0.43 5.62 -1.85
N SER A 54 1.71 5.94 -1.92
CA SER A 54 2.37 6.28 -3.17
C SER A 54 3.46 5.28 -3.52
N ARG A 55 3.65 5.07 -4.83
CA ARG A 55 4.89 4.53 -5.38
C ARG A 55 5.77 5.71 -5.75
N ASN A 56 7.03 5.66 -5.35
CA ASN A 56 7.96 6.76 -5.54
C ASN A 56 9.17 6.26 -6.33
N GLU A 57 9.52 6.97 -7.39
CA GLU A 57 10.66 6.65 -8.24
C GLU A 57 11.63 7.84 -8.25
N PRO A 58 12.80 7.71 -7.57
CA PRO A 58 13.80 8.76 -7.55
C PRO A 58 14.29 9.13 -8.95
N SER A 59 14.51 10.40 -9.22
CA SER A 59 15.04 10.87 -10.52
C SER A 59 16.56 10.78 -10.56
N VAL A 60 17.10 9.55 -10.46
CA VAL A 60 18.54 9.23 -10.47
C VAL A 60 18.85 8.15 -11.50
N LEU A 61 20.14 7.94 -11.79
CA LEU A 61 20.57 6.80 -12.60
C LEU A 61 20.33 5.49 -11.82
N ASN A 62 19.64 4.53 -12.43
CA ASN A 62 19.22 3.26 -11.80
C ASN A 62 18.36 3.48 -10.55
N PRO A 63 17.14 4.03 -10.70
CA PRO A 63 16.29 4.31 -9.56
C PRO A 63 15.93 3.02 -8.82
N LEU A 64 15.84 3.12 -7.49
CA LEU A 64 15.28 2.10 -6.63
C LEU A 64 13.90 2.59 -6.17
N PRO A 65 12.80 2.11 -6.79
CA PRO A 65 11.46 2.52 -6.40
C PRO A 65 11.12 2.05 -4.99
N TYR A 66 10.26 2.80 -4.31
CA TYR A 66 9.78 2.47 -2.98
C TYR A 66 8.31 2.86 -2.80
N TYR A 67 7.63 2.22 -1.86
CA TYR A 67 6.28 2.56 -1.43
C TYR A 67 6.31 3.30 -0.11
N GLU A 68 5.44 4.30 0.02
CA GLU A 68 5.38 5.16 1.19
C GLU A 68 3.93 5.36 1.66
N LEU A 69 3.72 5.32 2.98
CA LEU A 69 2.54 5.86 3.61
C LEU A 69 2.74 7.38 3.77
N ILE A 70 1.83 8.16 3.20
CA ILE A 70 1.83 9.62 3.32
C ILE A 70 0.55 10.05 3.99
N ILE A 71 0.67 10.85 5.05
CA ILE A 71 -0.46 11.49 5.70
C ILE A 71 -0.36 13.00 5.48
N ILE A 72 -1.39 13.56 4.85
CA ILE A 72 -1.51 14.99 4.57
C ILE A 72 -2.67 15.55 5.37
N ASN A 73 -2.40 16.56 6.18
CA ASN A 73 -3.42 17.32 6.89
C ASN A 73 -3.91 18.49 6.03
N ILE A 74 -5.22 18.71 5.98
CA ILE A 74 -5.81 19.99 5.65
C ILE A 74 -6.25 20.64 6.96
N ASN A 75 -5.65 21.78 7.30
CA ASN A 75 -6.04 22.49 8.51
C ASN A 75 -7.39 23.22 8.33
N GLU A 76 -7.88 23.86 9.40
CA GLU A 76 -9.16 24.59 9.39
C GLU A 76 -9.21 25.77 8.40
N THR A 77 -8.05 26.25 7.92
CA THR A 77 -7.95 27.32 6.91
C THR A 77 -7.79 26.79 5.47
N GLY A 78 -7.86 25.47 5.26
CA GLY A 78 -7.69 24.85 3.94
C GLY A 78 -6.24 24.69 3.45
N LYS A 79 -5.25 24.93 4.32
CA LYS A 79 -3.83 24.77 4.00
C LYS A 79 -3.42 23.30 4.16
N THR A 80 -2.75 22.75 3.15
CA THR A 80 -2.21 21.38 3.16
C THR A 80 -0.83 21.31 3.81
N CYS A 81 -0.59 20.28 4.63
CA CYS A 81 0.70 20.01 5.25
C CYS A 81 0.94 18.50 5.34
N ILE A 82 2.11 18.02 4.92
CA ILE A 82 2.52 16.64 5.17
C ILE A 82 2.82 16.49 6.67
N VAL A 83 2.11 15.59 7.34
CA VAL A 83 2.30 15.31 8.77
C VAL A 83 3.05 14.02 9.05
N ARG A 84 3.02 13.06 8.12
CA ARG A 84 3.80 11.81 8.22
C ARG A 84 4.19 11.31 6.84
N ARG A 85 5.39 10.78 6.75
CA ARG A 85 5.90 9.98 5.63
C ARG A 85 6.62 8.78 6.22
N GLU A 86 6.33 7.59 5.72
CA GLU A 86 6.98 6.37 6.17
C GLU A 86 7.13 5.39 5.01
N THR A 87 8.39 5.05 4.71
CA THR A 87 8.69 4.00 3.73
C THR A 87 8.16 2.66 4.24
N ILE A 88 7.27 2.06 3.47
CA ILE A 88 6.69 0.74 3.74
C ILE A 88 7.62 -0.35 3.21
N LEU A 89 8.16 -0.12 2.01
CA LEU A 89 8.95 -1.09 1.26
C LEU A 89 9.82 -0.37 0.23
N GLU A 90 11.04 -0.83 0.02
CA GLU A 90 11.99 -0.23 -0.92
C GLU A 90 12.68 -1.31 -1.76
N SER A 91 12.93 -1.00 -3.04
CA SER A 91 13.67 -1.89 -3.92
C SER A 91 15.14 -1.98 -3.52
N SER A 92 15.73 -3.15 -3.69
CA SER A 92 17.16 -3.36 -3.54
C SER A 92 17.85 -3.37 -4.90
N ALA A 93 19.12 -2.99 -4.92
CA ALA A 93 19.96 -3.07 -6.11
C ALA A 93 20.26 -4.51 -6.56
N SER A 94 20.07 -5.51 -5.69
CA SER A 94 20.36 -6.92 -6.01
C SER A 94 19.12 -7.63 -6.55
N PRO A 95 19.18 -8.26 -7.74
CA PRO A 95 18.06 -9.04 -8.26
C PRO A 95 17.84 -10.36 -7.51
N ILE A 96 18.89 -10.92 -6.91
CA ILE A 96 18.82 -12.15 -6.10
C ILE A 96 18.85 -11.73 -4.62
N GLY A 97 17.85 -12.17 -3.86
CA GLY A 97 17.69 -11.81 -2.45
C GLY A 97 17.27 -10.36 -2.19
N GLY A 98 17.28 -9.49 -3.19
CA GLY A 98 16.74 -8.13 -3.08
C GLY A 98 15.26 -8.05 -3.44
N ILE A 99 14.59 -7.07 -2.87
CA ILE A 99 13.19 -6.76 -3.13
C ILE A 99 13.10 -5.98 -4.44
N ILE A 100 12.16 -6.35 -5.31
CA ILE A 100 11.87 -5.69 -6.56
C ILE A 100 10.44 -5.16 -6.49
N CYS A 101 10.29 -3.85 -6.30
CA CYS A 101 8.98 -3.20 -6.29
C CYS A 101 8.27 -3.34 -7.64
N SER A 102 6.97 -3.56 -7.60
CA SER A 102 6.12 -3.57 -8.79
C SER A 102 6.10 -2.22 -9.48
N LYS A 103 5.77 -2.22 -10.77
CA LYS A 103 5.50 -1.00 -11.52
C LYS A 103 4.13 -0.42 -11.19
N GLU A 104 3.93 0.84 -11.59
CA GLU A 104 2.67 1.58 -11.48
C GLU A 104 1.47 0.82 -12.05
N ASP A 105 1.67 0.11 -13.16
CA ASP A 105 0.68 -0.64 -13.93
C ASP A 105 0.59 -2.12 -13.53
N GLU A 106 1.38 -2.58 -12.56
CA GLU A 106 1.37 -3.93 -12.00
C GLU A 106 0.76 -3.95 -10.59
N ALA A 107 0.97 -2.87 -9.83
CA ALA A 107 0.59 -2.78 -8.42
C ALA A 107 -0.92 -2.86 -8.13
N PRO A 108 -1.82 -2.20 -8.89
CA PRO A 108 -3.25 -2.13 -8.55
C PRO A 108 -4.01 -3.37 -9.03
N ILE A 109 -3.68 -4.53 -8.44
CA ILE A 109 -4.19 -5.86 -8.79
C ILE A 109 -5.72 -6.01 -8.69
N ARG A 110 -6.42 -5.08 -8.02
CA ARG A 110 -7.89 -5.07 -7.92
C ARG A 110 -8.60 -4.52 -9.16
N ILE A 111 -7.93 -3.67 -9.94
CA ILE A 111 -8.52 -3.01 -11.11
C ILE A 111 -7.90 -3.50 -12.42
N ILE A 112 -6.78 -4.23 -12.35
CA ILE A 112 -6.15 -4.85 -13.51
C ILE A 112 -6.83 -6.20 -13.80
N ASN A 113 -7.44 -6.33 -14.98
CA ASN A 113 -7.97 -7.60 -15.45
C ASN A 113 -6.91 -8.36 -16.28
N SER A 114 -5.91 -8.94 -15.59
CA SER A 114 -4.88 -9.76 -16.22
C SER A 114 -4.77 -11.13 -15.56
N THR A 115 -4.17 -12.09 -16.27
CA THR A 115 -3.89 -13.42 -15.71
C THR A 115 -2.97 -13.31 -14.50
N GLU A 116 -1.98 -12.42 -14.58
CA GLU A 116 -0.99 -12.16 -13.53
C GLU A 116 -1.66 -11.60 -12.26
N ALA A 117 -2.48 -10.56 -12.38
CA ALA A 117 -3.20 -9.98 -11.25
C ALA A 117 -4.15 -11.01 -10.60
N ASN A 118 -4.87 -11.78 -11.40
CA ASN A 118 -5.73 -12.86 -10.91
C ASN A 118 -4.94 -13.96 -10.20
N ASN A 119 -3.75 -14.31 -10.68
CA ASN A 119 -2.88 -15.30 -10.03
C ASN A 119 -2.33 -14.78 -8.69
N LEU A 120 -1.98 -13.48 -8.60
CA LEU A 120 -1.58 -12.84 -7.34
C LEU A 120 -2.71 -12.86 -6.31
N LEU A 121 -3.94 -12.53 -6.71
CA LEU A 121 -5.11 -12.59 -5.82
C LEU A 121 -5.43 -14.03 -5.36
N LYS A 122 -5.28 -15.03 -6.25
CA LYS A 122 -5.43 -16.45 -5.88
C LYS A 122 -4.35 -16.90 -4.92
N LEU A 123 -3.10 -16.51 -5.15
CA LEU A 123 -1.98 -16.79 -4.25
C LEU A 123 -2.26 -16.20 -2.86
N PHE A 124 -2.72 -14.95 -2.81
CA PHE A 124 -3.12 -14.30 -1.57
C PHE A 124 -4.24 -15.05 -0.85
N SER A 125 -5.32 -15.38 -1.57
CA SER A 125 -6.44 -16.13 -1.00
C SER A 125 -6.00 -17.49 -0.44
N LYS A 126 -5.10 -18.19 -1.14
CA LYS A 126 -4.53 -19.46 -0.68
C LYS A 126 -3.68 -19.30 0.58
N GLY A 127 -2.84 -18.26 0.65
CA GLY A 127 -1.99 -18.00 1.82
C GLY A 127 -2.78 -17.58 3.07
N MET A 128 -3.83 -16.78 2.88
CA MET A 128 -4.62 -16.24 3.98
C MET A 128 -5.72 -17.17 4.50
N TYR A 129 -6.03 -18.28 3.81
CA TYR A 129 -7.12 -19.20 4.15
C TYR A 129 -7.12 -19.69 5.61
N ASN A 130 -5.94 -19.87 6.21
CA ASN A 130 -5.79 -20.35 7.60
C ASN A 130 -5.41 -19.23 8.60
N VAL A 131 -5.35 -17.97 8.16
CA VAL A 131 -5.07 -16.84 9.07
C VAL A 131 -6.38 -16.43 9.74
N LEU A 132 -6.45 -16.61 11.05
CA LEU A 132 -7.66 -16.36 11.83
C LEU A 132 -7.67 -14.98 12.46
N GLY A 133 -8.88 -14.50 12.79
CA GLY A 133 -9.12 -13.32 13.64
C GLY A 133 -9.51 -12.05 12.90
N LEU A 134 -9.21 -11.93 11.61
CA LEU A 134 -9.59 -10.80 10.76
C LEU A 134 -9.89 -11.30 9.34
N ASP A 135 -10.73 -10.56 8.61
CA ASP A 135 -10.93 -10.76 7.18
C ASP A 135 -9.93 -9.90 6.41
N TYR A 136 -9.21 -10.51 5.47
CA TYR A 136 -8.14 -9.86 4.74
C TYR A 136 -8.45 -9.73 3.25
N GLU A 137 -8.23 -8.53 2.72
CA GLU A 137 -8.42 -8.18 1.31
C GLU A 137 -7.16 -7.51 0.77
N ALA A 138 -6.50 -8.13 -0.21
CA ALA A 138 -5.31 -7.56 -0.85
C ALA A 138 -5.70 -6.37 -1.73
N GLU A 139 -5.14 -5.19 -1.49
CA GLU A 139 -5.48 -3.97 -2.23
C GLU A 139 -4.44 -3.63 -3.30
N LEU A 140 -3.16 -3.82 -2.98
CA LEU A 140 -2.03 -3.62 -3.88
C LEU A 140 -1.05 -4.79 -3.77
N TYR A 141 -0.49 -5.17 -4.90
CA TYR A 141 0.78 -5.89 -4.96
C TYR A 141 1.91 -4.87 -4.94
N LEU A 142 2.86 -4.98 -4.00
CA LEU A 142 3.91 -4.00 -3.82
C LEU A 142 5.26 -4.44 -4.40
N ALA A 143 5.60 -5.73 -4.26
CA ALA A 143 6.90 -6.23 -4.67
C ALA A 143 6.97 -7.76 -4.63
N HIS A 144 8.08 -8.28 -5.14
CA HIS A 144 8.54 -9.63 -4.83
C HIS A 144 10.02 -9.66 -4.45
N GLN A 145 10.46 -10.78 -3.88
CA GLN A 145 11.85 -11.06 -3.53
C GLN A 145 12.15 -12.54 -3.77
N ILE A 146 13.17 -12.84 -4.59
CA ILE A 146 13.59 -14.20 -4.89
C ILE A 146 14.50 -14.70 -3.76
N VAL A 147 14.08 -15.76 -3.07
CA VAL A 147 14.76 -16.42 -1.95
C VAL A 147 14.70 -17.95 -2.14
N GLN A 148 14.61 -18.75 -1.08
CA GLN A 148 14.08 -20.11 -1.21
C GLN A 148 12.58 -20.02 -1.55
N GLY A 149 12.27 -20.02 -2.84
CA GLY A 149 10.96 -19.64 -3.35
C GLY A 149 10.88 -18.16 -3.67
N CYS A 150 9.69 -17.58 -3.56
CA CYS A 150 9.45 -16.17 -3.85
C CYS A 150 8.58 -15.57 -2.76
N ASN A 151 9.07 -14.50 -2.11
CA ASN A 151 8.25 -13.68 -1.24
C ASN A 151 7.47 -12.67 -2.08
N TYR A 152 6.19 -12.50 -1.79
CA TYR A 152 5.30 -11.53 -2.41
C TYR A 152 4.75 -10.60 -1.32
N TYR A 153 4.80 -9.31 -1.60
CA TYR A 153 4.44 -8.25 -0.65
C TYR A 153 3.11 -7.62 -1.08
N TYR A 154 2.15 -7.59 -0.17
CA TYR A 154 0.82 -7.05 -0.42
C TYR A 154 0.48 -5.99 0.61
N LEU A 155 -0.08 -4.87 0.14
CA LEU A 155 -0.83 -3.99 1.00
C LEU A 155 -2.26 -4.50 1.11
N THR A 156 -2.75 -4.64 2.33
CA THR A 156 -3.97 -5.40 2.62
C THR A 156 -4.88 -4.61 3.56
N GLN A 157 -6.18 -4.56 3.26
CA GLN A 157 -7.19 -4.18 4.24
C GLN A 157 -7.47 -5.37 5.14
N ALA A 158 -7.40 -5.19 6.45
CA ALA A 158 -7.84 -6.18 7.41
C ALA A 158 -9.04 -5.64 8.19
N SER A 159 -10.13 -6.41 8.23
CA SER A 159 -11.40 -6.03 8.83
C SER A 159 -11.72 -6.95 10.00
N ASN A 160 -12.07 -6.38 11.15
CA ASN A 160 -12.62 -7.13 12.26
C ASN A 160 -14.15 -7.07 12.17
N ILE A 161 -14.78 -8.23 12.00
CA ILE A 161 -16.24 -8.32 11.85
C ILE A 161 -16.96 -7.88 13.13
N GLU A 162 -16.43 -8.27 14.30
CA GLU A 162 -17.06 -8.03 15.61
C GLU A 162 -16.99 -6.55 16.01
N SER A 163 -15.80 -5.96 15.94
CA SER A 163 -15.59 -4.54 16.31
C SER A 163 -15.90 -3.57 15.17
N LYS A 164 -16.11 -4.07 13.94
CA LYS A 164 -16.27 -3.28 12.70
C LYS A 164 -15.12 -2.31 12.44
N THR A 165 -13.95 -2.60 12.99
CA THR A 165 -12.74 -1.79 12.76
C THR A 165 -11.98 -2.32 11.56
N LYS A 166 -11.42 -1.41 10.78
CA LYS A 166 -10.51 -1.72 9.68
C LYS A 166 -9.09 -1.29 10.05
N SER A 167 -8.11 -1.92 9.44
CA SER A 167 -6.69 -1.57 9.51
C SER A 167 -6.01 -1.85 8.17
N ILE A 168 -4.86 -1.23 7.91
CA ILE A 168 -4.01 -1.52 6.76
C ILE A 168 -2.80 -2.30 7.23
N LYS A 169 -2.52 -3.41 6.56
CA LYS A 169 -1.41 -4.31 6.89
C LYS A 169 -0.54 -4.57 5.67
N LEU A 170 0.76 -4.66 5.90
CA LEU A 170 1.69 -5.26 4.96
C LEU A 170 1.70 -6.77 5.22
N VAL A 171 1.36 -7.56 4.22
CA VAL A 171 1.38 -9.01 4.27
C VAL A 171 2.48 -9.51 3.35
N VAL A 172 3.35 -10.37 3.87
CA VAL A 172 4.41 -11.04 3.12
C VAL A 172 4.10 -12.53 3.05
N MET A 173 4.02 -13.07 1.84
CA MET A 173 3.80 -14.51 1.62
C MET A 173 4.94 -15.11 0.83
N ASN A 174 5.43 -16.26 1.27
CA ASN A 174 6.38 -17.07 0.52
C ASN A 174 5.65 -18.17 -0.26
N LEU A 175 5.92 -18.28 -1.56
CA LEU A 175 5.58 -19.43 -2.38
C LEU A 175 6.86 -20.23 -2.66
N PHE A 176 6.90 -21.47 -2.23
CA PHE A 176 7.97 -22.40 -2.57
C PHE A 176 7.37 -23.70 -3.10
N ILE A 177 7.65 -24.02 -4.36
CA ILE A 177 7.02 -25.13 -5.09
C ILE A 177 5.50 -24.93 -5.12
N ASP A 178 4.73 -25.65 -4.30
CA ASP A 178 3.28 -25.56 -4.21
C ASP A 178 2.78 -25.13 -2.82
N GLU A 179 3.69 -24.86 -1.90
CA GLU A 179 3.39 -24.46 -0.53
C GLU A 179 3.39 -22.93 -0.41
N VAL A 180 2.33 -22.38 0.18
CA VAL A 180 2.20 -20.94 0.45
C VAL A 180 2.23 -20.74 1.95
N LYS A 181 3.12 -19.86 2.42
CA LYS A 181 3.26 -19.51 3.84
C LYS A 181 3.16 -18.01 4.02
N VAL A 182 2.39 -17.58 5.00
CA VAL A 182 2.45 -16.19 5.49
C VAL A 182 3.72 -16.06 6.33
N VAL A 183 4.62 -15.18 5.89
CA VAL A 183 5.90 -14.93 6.54
C VAL A 183 5.75 -13.83 7.59
N GLU A 184 5.03 -12.77 7.22
CA GLU A 184 4.87 -11.59 8.06
C GLU A 184 3.50 -10.95 7.82
N ILE A 185 2.93 -10.42 8.90
CA ILE A 185 1.80 -9.49 8.87
C ILE A 185 2.18 -8.32 9.77
N LYS A 186 2.34 -7.13 9.18
CA LYS A 186 2.75 -5.91 9.89
C LYS A 186 1.69 -4.82 9.76
N ASP A 187 1.36 -4.16 10.87
CA ASP A 187 0.47 -3.01 10.88
C ASP A 187 1.11 -1.79 10.21
N ILE A 188 0.33 -1.11 9.36
CA ILE A 188 0.72 0.12 8.66
C ILE A 188 -0.15 1.30 9.11
N LEU A 189 -1.47 1.11 9.19
CA LEU A 189 -2.43 2.15 9.58
C LEU A 189 -3.63 1.59 10.36
#